data_AF-A0A3N5EZC9-F1
#
_entry.id   AF-A0A3N5EZC9-F1
#
_cell.length_a   1.000
_cell.length_b   1.000
_cell.length_c   1.000
_cell.angle_alpha   90.00
_cell.angle_beta   90.00
_cell.angle_gamma   90.00
#
_symmetry.space_group_name_H-M   'P 1'
#
loop_
_entity.id
_entity.type
_entity.pdbx_description
1 polymer ?
#
loop_
_entity_poly.entity_id
_entity_poly.type
_entity_poly.pdbx_seq_one_letter_code
_entity_poly.pdbx_strand_id
1 'polypeptide(L)' 'MKVVAFCGSARKNGNTRILLETVLQPLAAAGVETELVELAGQEIS' A
#
# COMPACT_ATOMS: atom_id res chain seq x y z
N MET A 1 -8.56 -12.08 8.14
CA MET A 1 -8.85 -11.24 6.97
C MET A 1 -7.55 -10.60 6.53
N LYS A 2 -7.30 -10.48 5.21
CA LYS A 2 -6.11 -9.85 4.64
C LYS A 2 -6.51 -8.66 3.77
N VAL A 3 -5.83 -7.53 3.93
CA VAL A 3 -6.01 -6.32 3.11
C VAL A 3 -4.73 -6.06 2.33
N VAL A 4 -4.87 -5.91 1.01
CA VAL A 4 -3.76 -5.58 0.12
C VAL A 4 -4.04 -4.23 -0.52
N ALA A 5 -3.14 -3.26 -0.29
CA ALA A 5 -3.19 -1.97 -0.93
C ALA A 5 -2.26 -1.93 -2.15
N PHE A 6 -2.77 -1.49 -3.29
CA PHE A 6 -1.98 -1.26 -4.49
C PHE A 6 -1.75 0.24 -4.67
N CYS A 7 -0.49 0.68 -4.60
CA CYS A 7 -0.09 2.05 -4.85
C CYS A 7 0.15 2.26 -6.35
N GLY A 8 -0.83 2.88 -7.02
CA GLY A 8 -0.76 3.23 -8.45
C GLY A 8 -0.04 4.54 -8.77
N SER A 9 0.61 5.17 -7.80
CA SER A 9 1.41 6.38 -8.06
C SER A 9 2.60 6.04 -8.97
N ALA A 10 2.82 6.85 -10.00
CA ALA A 10 4.00 6.73 -10.86
C ALA A 10 5.32 7.06 -10.12
N ARG A 11 5.24 7.76 -8.98
CA ARG A 11 6.38 8.07 -8.12
C ARG A 11 6.52 7.00 -7.05
N LYS A 12 7.69 6.34 -7.04
CA LYS A 12 8.11 5.43 -5.97
C LYS A 12 8.27 6.19 -4.66
N ASN A 13 7.82 5.62 -3.55
CA ASN A 13 7.85 6.25 -2.23
C ASN A 13 7.18 7.64 -2.19
N GLY A 14 6.19 7.88 -3.06
CA GLY A 14 5.47 9.15 -3.11
C GLY A 14 4.39 9.29 -2.02
N ASN A 15 3.72 10.43 -1.99
CA ASN A 15 2.67 10.74 -1.01
C ASN A 15 1.58 9.66 -0.95
N THR A 16 1.19 9.07 -2.09
CA THR A 16 0.19 7.99 -2.11
C THR A 16 0.64 6.77 -1.31
N ARG A 17 1.93 6.40 -1.34
CA ARG A 17 2.47 5.32 -0.51
C ARG A 17 2.28 5.64 0.97
N ILE A 18 2.67 6.85 1.38
CA ILE A 18 2.59 7.33 2.76
C ILE A 18 1.13 7.34 3.26
N LEU A 19 0.20 7.79 2.41
CA LEU A 19 -1.23 7.79 2.74
C LEU A 19 -1.77 6.37 2.89
N LEU A 20 -1.35 5.43 2.03
CA LEU A 20 -1.74 4.03 2.14
C LEU A 20 -1.17 3.40 3.42
N GLU A 21 0.10 3.64 3.76
CA GLU A 21 0.68 3.21 5.04
C GLU A 21 -0.11 3.74 6.24
N THR A 22 -0.52 5.01 6.19
CA THR A 22 -1.34 5.64 7.23
C THR A 22 -2.70 4.93 7.39
N VAL A 23 -3.33 4.53 6.30
CA VAL A 23 -4.62 3.81 6.31
C VAL A 23 -4.44 2.35 6.76
N LEU A 24 -3.34 1.70 6.40
CA LEU A 24 -3.05 0.31 6.80
C LEU A 24 -2.72 0.20 8.29
N GLN A 25 -2.11 1.23 8.89
CA GLN A 25 -1.69 1.20 10.30
C GLN A 25 -2.81 0.85 11.30
N PRO A 26 -4.00 1.48 11.28
CA PRO A 26 -5.10 1.10 12.18
C PRO A 26 -5.66 -0.31 11.89
N LEU A 27 -5.60 -0.78 10.63
CA LEU A 27 -6.03 -2.15 10.28
C LEU A 27 -5.07 -3.18 10.88
N ALA A 28 -3.76 -2.96 10.73
CA ALA A 28 -2.74 -3.79 11.36
C ALA A 28 -2.89 -3.81 12.89
N ALA A 29 -3.16 -2.66 13.51
CA ALA A 29 -3.41 -2.56 14.95
C ALA A 29 -4.65 -3.33 15.42
N ALA A 30 -5.64 -3.51 14.55
CA ALA A 30 -6.83 -4.33 14.80
C ALA A 30 -6.61 -5.84 14.53
N GLY A 31 -5.38 -6.26 14.22
CA GLY A 31 -5.04 -7.67 13.93
C GLY A 31 -5.35 -8.11 12.51
N VAL A 32 -5.58 -7.18 11.58
CA VAL A 32 -5.75 -7.48 10.15
C VAL A 32 -4.37 -7.60 9.51
N GLU A 33 -4.13 -8.66 8.74
CA GLU A 33 -2.91 -8.77 7.93
C GLU A 33 -2.95 -7.73 6.80
N THR A 34 -1.91 -6.91 6.69
CA THR A 34 -1.83 -5.84 5.69
C THR A 34 -0.60 -5.99 4.80
N GLU A 35 -0.76 -5.73 3.51
CA GLU A 35 0.31 -5.72 2.52
C GLU A 35 0.19 -4.47 1.63
N LEU A 36 1.33 -3.87 1.26
CA LEU A 36 1.39 -2.73 0.36
C LEU A 36 2.25 -3.08 -0.86
N VAL A 37 1.63 -3.09 -2.04
CA VAL A 37 2.27 -3.32 -3.33
C VAL A 37 2.44 -1.99 -4.05
N GLU A 38 3.68 -1.61 -4.37
CA GLU A 38 3.96 -0.45 -5.21
C GLU A 38 4.13 -0.84 -6.67
N LEU A 39 3.36 -0.21 -7.55
CA LEU A 39 3.40 -0.45 -9.00
C LEU A 39 4.39 0.49 -9.72
N ALA A 40 4.95 1.48 -9.01
CA ALA A 40 5.87 2.44 -9.59
C ALA A 40 7.11 1.74 -10.19
N GLY A 41 7.31 1.89 -11.50
CA GLY A 41 8.44 1.31 -12.23
C GLY A 41 8.32 -0.20 -12.48
N GLN A 42 7.14 -0.80 -12.25
CA GLN A 42 6.85 -2.18 -12.62
C GLN A 42 6.23 -2.22 -14.02
N GLU A 43 6.67 -3.17 -14.85
CA GLU A 43 5.92 -3.54 -16.05
C GLU A 43 4.71 -4.36 -15.61
N ILE A 44 3.52 -3.94 -16.02
CA ILE A 44 2.27 -4.63 -15.69
C ILE A 44 1.84 -5.39 -16.94
N SER A 45 1.87 -6.73 -16.85
CA SER A 45 1.54 -7.67 -17.91
C SER A 45 0.21 -8.37 -17.67
#